data_AF-A0A3B8SQC0-F1
#
_entry.id   AF-A0A3B8SQC0-F1
#
_cell.length_a   1.000
_cell.length_b   1.000
_cell.length_c   1.000
_cell.angle_alpha   90.00
_cell.angle_beta   90.00
_cell.angle_gamma   90.00
#
_symmetry.space_group_name_H-M   'P 1'
#
loop_
_entity.id
_entity.type
_entity.pdbx_description
1 polymer ?
#
loop_
_entity_poly.entity_id
_entity_poly.type
_entity_poly.pdbx_seq_one_letter_code
_entity_poly.pdbx_strand_id
1 'polypeptide(L)' 'MKANLKDYGSGAFIRIIREWTGLTQKEFGKAIGRSERTIQDYEAGKTNYNVKTLEKITEKFNIMIFTEKKK' A
#
# COMPACT_ATOMS: atom_id res chain seq x y z
N MET A 1 -3.98 -8.26 10.88
CA MET A 1 -2.99 -7.18 11.08
C MET A 1 -3.72 -5.84 10.99
N LYS A 2 -3.33 -4.82 11.75
CA LYS A 2 -3.96 -3.48 11.69
C LYS A 2 -2.87 -2.43 11.55
N ALA A 3 -3.01 -1.52 10.59
CA ALA A 3 -2.10 -0.41 10.35
C ALA A 3 -2.92 0.88 10.32
N ASN A 4 -2.47 1.88 11.07
CA ASN A 4 -3.11 3.18 11.14
C ASN A 4 -2.24 4.19 10.40
N LEU A 5 -2.86 4.97 9.51
CA LEU A 5 -2.16 5.92 8.65
C LEU A 5 -1.34 6.96 9.43
N LYS A 6 -1.82 7.36 10.63
CA LYS A 6 -1.10 8.31 11.50
C LYS A 6 0.23 7.78 12.01
N ASP A 7 0.38 6.46 12.13
CA ASP A 7 1.51 5.87 12.84
C ASP A 7 2.75 5.71 11.93
N TYR A 8 2.56 5.76 10.61
CA TYR A 8 3.61 5.37 9.64
C TYR A 8 3.83 6.40 8.51
N GLY A 9 2.90 7.32 8.26
CA GLY A 9 2.96 8.18 7.06
C GLY A 9 2.62 7.41 5.78
N SER A 10 2.32 8.14 4.69
CA SER A 10 1.78 7.54 3.46
C SER A 10 2.72 6.49 2.84
N GLY A 11 4.02 6.78 2.72
CA GLY A 11 4.97 5.85 2.11
C GLY A 11 5.13 4.54 2.88
N ALA A 12 5.27 4.60 4.20
CA ALA A 12 5.40 3.40 5.01
C ALA A 12 4.09 2.61 5.13
N PHE A 13 2.93 3.23 4.94
CA PHE A 13 1.65 2.50 4.89
C PHE A 13 1.58 1.52 3.71
N ILE A 14 2.01 1.91 2.51
CA ILE A 14 2.10 1.00 1.35
C ILE A 14 3.10 -0.12 1.61
N ARG A 15 4.25 0.20 2.22
CA ARG A 15 5.27 -0.80 2.56
C ARG A 15 4.71 -1.89 3.47
N ILE A 16 3.99 -1.51 4.52
CA ILE A 16 3.36 -2.46 5.46
C ILE A 16 2.36 -3.37 4.74
N ILE A 17 1.50 -2.79 3.90
CA ILE A 17 0.55 -3.56 3.10
C ILE A 17 1.28 -4.58 2.22
N ARG A 18 2.36 -4.18 1.53
CA ARG A 18 3.16 -5.09 0.72
C ARG A 18 3.78 -6.19 1.59
N GLU A 19 4.39 -5.85 2.72
CA GLU A 19 5.03 -6.82 3.61
C GLU A 19 4.03 -7.86 4.13
N TRP A 20 2.75 -7.50 4.36
CA TRP A 20 1.70 -8.45 4.73
C TRP A 20 1.37 -9.47 3.64
N THR A 21 1.63 -9.14 2.38
CA THR A 21 1.46 -10.08 1.26
C THR A 21 2.65 -11.03 1.08
N GLY A 22 3.78 -10.76 1.75
CA GLY A 22 5.02 -11.52 1.57
C GLY A 22 5.73 -11.30 0.23
N LEU A 23 5.24 -10.37 -0.60
CA LEU A 23 5.75 -10.13 -1.95
C LEU A 23 6.91 -9.13 -1.96
N THR A 24 7.82 -9.31 -2.92
CA THR A 24 8.82 -8.30 -3.26
C THR A 24 8.17 -7.06 -3.89
N GLN A 25 8.88 -5.92 -3.94
CA GLN A 25 8.39 -4.69 -4.57
C GLN A 25 8.01 -4.91 -6.05
N LYS A 26 8.78 -5.75 -6.75
CA LYS A 26 8.55 -6.11 -8.15
C LYS A 26 7.27 -6.92 -8.33
N GLU A 27 7.07 -7.96 -7.53
CA GLU A 27 5.89 -8.82 -7.59
C GLU A 27 4.62 -8.07 -7.19
N PHE A 28 4.70 -7.27 -6.13
CA PHE A 28 3.61 -6.43 -5.66
C PHE A 28 3.21 -5.42 -6.73
N GLY A 29 4.19 -4.72 -7.31
CA GLY A 29 3.96 -3.81 -8.43
C GLY A 29 3.26 -4.50 -9.59
N LYS A 30 3.78 -5.66 -10.02
CA LYS A 30 3.18 -6.45 -11.10
C LYS A 30 1.72 -6.84 -10.80
N ALA A 31 1.41 -7.25 -9.57
CA ALA A 31 0.07 -7.65 -9.15
C ALA A 31 -0.96 -6.51 -9.26
N ILE A 32 -0.55 -5.26 -8.98
CA ILE A 32 -1.43 -4.08 -9.06
C ILE A 32 -1.25 -3.26 -10.34
N GLY A 33 -0.50 -3.76 -11.33
CA GLY A 33 -0.26 -3.10 -12.62
C GLY A 33 0.59 -1.83 -12.50
N ARG A 34 1.65 -1.88 -11.68
CA ARG A 34 2.64 -0.83 -11.48
C ARG A 34 4.05 -1.35 -11.69
N SER A 35 4.96 -0.45 -12.01
CA SER A 35 6.39 -0.79 -12.08
C SER A 35 6.99 -0.91 -10.68
N GLU A 36 8.06 -1.70 -10.55
CA GLU A 36 8.85 -1.78 -9.31
C GLU A 36 9.33 -0.40 -8.86
N ARG A 37 9.81 0.43 -9.81
CA ARG A 37 10.23 1.82 -9.60
C ARG A 37 9.11 2.65 -8.94
N THR A 38 7.88 2.50 -9.40
CA THR A 38 6.72 3.19 -8.84
C THR A 38 6.46 2.77 -7.39
N ILE A 39 6.59 1.47 -7.08
CA ILE A 39 6.44 0.98 -5.70
C ILE A 39 7.53 1.54 -4.80
N GLN A 40 8.79 1.57 -5.28
CA GLN A 40 9.90 2.20 -4.54
C GLN A 40 9.64 3.69 -4.27
N ASP A 41 9.16 4.43 -5.26
CA ASP A 41 8.87 5.86 -5.10
C ASP A 41 7.68 6.11 -4.16
N TYR A 42 6.69 5.21 -4.12
CA TYR A 42 5.62 5.23 -3.12
C TYR A 42 6.17 4.97 -1.71
N GLU A 43 6.93 3.87 -1.53
CA GLU A 43 7.47 3.49 -0.22
C GLU A 43 8.47 4.51 0.34
N ALA A 44 9.21 5.18 -0.54
CA ALA A 44 10.13 6.26 -0.17
C ALA A 44 9.44 7.63 0.00
N GLY A 45 8.13 7.75 -0.23
CA GLY A 45 7.39 9.00 -0.13
C GLY A 45 7.73 10.04 -1.21
N LYS A 46 8.42 9.63 -2.29
CA LYS A 46 8.78 10.51 -3.41
C LYS A 46 7.58 10.84 -4.29
N THR A 47 6.62 9.93 -4.38
CA THR A 47 5.38 10.11 -5.13
C THR A 47 4.20 9.62 -4.30
N ASN A 48 3.06 10.30 -4.43
CA ASN A 48 1.82 9.88 -3.79
C ASN A 48 1.08 8.84 -4.65
N TYR A 49 0.55 7.80 -4.01
CA TYR A 49 -0.41 6.89 -4.62
C TYR A 49 -1.83 7.47 -4.48
N ASN A 50 -2.72 7.08 -5.40
CA ASN A 50 -4.11 7.51 -5.40
C ASN A 50 -5.04 6.41 -4.85
N VAL A 51 -6.30 6.77 -4.61
CA VAL A 51 -7.33 5.82 -4.13
C VAL A 51 -7.48 4.63 -5.07
N LYS A 52 -7.40 4.82 -6.39
CA LYS A 52 -7.42 3.71 -7.37
C LYS A 52 -6.31 2.67 -7.15
N THR A 53 -5.18 3.08 -6.61
CA THR A 53 -4.09 2.15 -6.26
C THR A 53 -4.47 1.33 -5.03
N LEU A 54 -5.13 1.94 -4.04
CA LEU A 54 -5.67 1.24 -2.87
C LEU A 54 -6.78 0.26 -3.26
N GLU A 55 -7.70 0.65 -4.15
CA GLU A 55 -8.76 -0.24 -4.66
C GLU A 55 -8.16 -1.50 -5.27
N LYS A 56 -7.17 -1.36 -6.16
CA LYS A 56 -6.47 -2.51 -6.77
C LYS A 56 -5.79 -3.40 -5.74
N ILE A 57 -5.23 -2.82 -4.69
CA ILE A 57 -4.64 -3.58 -3.58
C ILE A 57 -5.73 -4.41 -2.90
N THR A 58 -6.87 -3.80 -2.55
CA THR A 58 -7.98 -4.51 -1.88
C THR A 58 -8.67 -5.54 -2.76
N GLU A 59 -8.67 -5.35 -4.09
CA GLU A 59 -9.21 -6.33 -5.04
C GLU A 59 -8.27 -7.53 -5.24
N LYS A 60 -6.96 -7.29 -5.26
CA LYS A 60 -5.95 -8.33 -5.53
C LYS A 60 -5.52 -9.09 -4.28
N PHE A 61 -5.54 -8.42 -3.15
CA PHE A 61 -5.13 -8.96 -1.87
C PHE A 61 -6.33 -8.91 -0.94
N ASN A 62 -6.54 -9.94 -0.13
CA ASN A 62 -7.63 -10.00 0.84
C ASN A 62 -7.38 -9.05 2.03
N ILE A 63 -7.29 -7.76 1.74
CA ILE A 63 -6.95 -6.66 2.64
C ILE A 63 -8.11 -5.68 2.65
N MET A 64 -8.50 -5.25 3.85
CA MET A 64 -9.54 -4.24 4.04
C MET A 64 -8.94 -2.93 4.53
N ILE A 65 -9.32 -1.81 3.89
CA ILE A 65 -8.97 -0.46 4.31
C ILE A 65 -10.26 0.24 4.72
N PHE A 66 -10.32 0.74 5.95
CA PHE A 66 -11.49 1.43 6.50
C PHE A 66 -11.06 2.67 7.29
N THR A 67 -11.98 3.61 7.43
CA THR A 67 -11.83 4.80 8.28
C THR A 67 -12.68 4.63 9.52
N GLU A 68 -12.12 4.95 10.68
CA GLU A 68 -12.82 4.88 11.97
C GLU A 68 -12.65 6.22 12.71
N LYS A 69 -13.75 6.77 13.20
CA LYS A 69 -13.74 7.97 14.05
C LYS A 69 -13.59 7.54 15.50
N LYS A 70 -12.45 7.86 16.13
CA LYS A 70 -12.28 7.69 17.57
C LYS A 70 -13.24 8.65 18.30
N LYS A 71 -14.00 8.12 19.25
CA LYS A 71 -14.83 8.90 20.20
C LYS A 71 -13.96 9.54 21.26
#